data_AF-A0A9Q8Q4S8-F1
#
_entry.id   AF-A0A9Q8Q4S8-F1
#
_cell.length_a   1.000
_cell.length_b   1.000
_cell.length_c   1.000
_cell.angle_alpha   90.00
_cell.angle_beta   90.00
_cell.angle_gamma   90.00
#
_symmetry.space_group_name_H-M   'P 1'
#
loop_
_entity.id
_entity.type
_entity.pdbx_description
1 polymer ?
#
loop_
_entity_poly.entity_id
_entity_poly.type
_entity_poly.pdbx_seq_one_letter_code
_entity_poly.pdbx_strand_id
1 'polypeptide(L)'
;MSKNIGTLTPGTEYQESLSRFLSQEAKSGHISMSGMRRISMKRNIAGLTALLAGMAMVSTGASFISTGGTQPLFMLVGTAATVMTAMTVLARSPGGLFYQVAEIDSAFTHASLLRFVACGAPDDVTRELITLLNTQGGVSYAQVHDVVWFCSRQASGIGESHLFHDRYALIRSRLELKTRRAG
;
A
#
# COMPACT_ATOMS: atom_id res chain seq x y z
N MET A 1 3.31 -29.52 18.81
CA MET A 1 2.47 -28.64 19.65
C MET A 1 1.66 -27.74 18.73
N SER A 2 0.37 -28.04 18.57
CA SER A 2 -0.56 -27.29 17.72
C SER A 2 -0.95 -25.99 18.45
N LYS A 3 -0.56 -24.84 17.91
CA LYS A 3 -1.16 -23.55 18.29
C LYS A 3 -2.35 -23.34 17.37
N ASN A 4 -3.55 -23.44 17.94
CA ASN A 4 -4.79 -22.99 17.32
C ASN A 4 -4.66 -21.52 16.92
N ILE A 5 -4.39 -21.28 15.64
CA ILE A 5 -4.60 -19.99 15.00
C ILE A 5 -6.02 -20.08 14.44
N GLY A 6 -6.96 -19.40 15.11
CA GLY A 6 -8.37 -19.41 14.73
C GLY A 6 -8.54 -19.03 13.26
N THR A 7 -9.24 -19.88 12.51
CA THR A 7 -9.89 -19.61 11.21
C THR A 7 -9.49 -18.29 10.55
N LEU A 8 -8.23 -18.18 10.12
CA LEU A 8 -7.79 -17.07 9.27
C LEU A 8 -8.40 -17.32 7.91
N THR A 9 -9.11 -16.32 7.40
CA THR A 9 -9.60 -16.34 6.02
C THR A 9 -8.41 -16.64 5.11
N PRO A 10 -8.46 -17.67 4.25
CA PRO A 10 -7.31 -18.07 3.43
C PRO A 10 -6.75 -16.87 2.66
N GLY A 11 -5.49 -16.53 2.90
CA GLY A 11 -4.80 -15.40 2.25
C GLY A 11 -4.48 -14.19 3.14
N THR A 12 -5.08 -14.09 4.34
CA THR A 12 -4.76 -12.98 5.29
C THR A 12 -3.39 -13.13 5.96
N GLU A 13 -2.94 -14.37 6.15
CA GLU A 13 -1.65 -14.76 6.74
C GLU A 13 -0.43 -14.18 5.98
N TYR A 14 -0.56 -14.06 4.66
CA TYR A 14 0.46 -13.52 3.76
C TYR A 14 0.68 -12.03 4.03
N GLN A 15 -0.42 -11.27 4.12
CA GLN A 15 -0.34 -9.84 4.37
C GLN A 15 0.08 -9.54 5.82
N GLU A 16 -0.35 -10.37 6.76
CA GLU A 16 0.04 -10.23 8.17
C GLU A 16 1.53 -10.52 8.37
N SER A 17 2.07 -11.60 7.81
CA SER A 17 3.51 -11.91 7.88
C SER A 17 4.37 -10.80 7.29
N LEU A 18 4.00 -10.26 6.11
CA LEU A 18 4.70 -9.11 5.51
C LEU A 18 4.63 -7.87 6.42
N SER A 19 3.45 -7.56 6.99
CA SER A 19 3.29 -6.39 7.87
C SER A 19 4.13 -6.49 9.15
N ARG A 20 4.21 -7.70 9.74
CA ARG A 20 5.03 -7.97 10.92
C ARG A 20 6.51 -7.85 10.61
N PHE A 21 6.95 -8.42 9.48
CA PHE A 21 8.34 -8.33 9.02
C PHE A 21 8.77 -6.87 8.80
N LEU A 22 7.99 -6.09 8.04
CA LEU A 22 8.27 -4.68 7.80
C LEU A 22 8.35 -3.87 9.10
N SER A 23 7.46 -4.17 10.06
CA SER A 23 7.48 -3.53 11.37
C SER A 23 8.73 -3.87 12.18
N GLN A 24 9.24 -5.10 12.07
CA GLN A 24 10.48 -5.51 12.73
C GLN A 24 11.71 -4.90 12.06
N GLU A 25 11.80 -4.95 10.73
CA GLU A 25 12.91 -4.36 9.97
C GLU A 25 13.02 -2.85 10.20
N ALA A 26 11.88 -2.16 10.35
CA ALA A 26 11.86 -0.73 10.67
C ALA A 26 12.37 -0.45 12.09
N LYS A 27 12.05 -1.33 13.06
CA LYS A 27 12.51 -1.20 14.45
C LYS A 27 13.99 -1.50 14.61
N SER A 28 14.52 -2.46 13.84
CA SER A 28 15.94 -2.81 13.83
C SER A 28 16.79 -1.86 12.98
N GLY A 29 16.17 -0.91 12.27
CA GLY A 29 16.87 0.06 11.43
C GLY A 29 17.40 -0.53 10.12
N HIS A 30 16.96 -1.72 9.74
CA HIS A 30 17.36 -2.36 8.47
C HIS A 30 16.70 -1.70 7.25
N ILE A 31 15.55 -1.04 7.44
CA ILE A 31 14.84 -0.31 6.39
C ILE A 31 14.56 1.13 6.82
N SER A 32 14.68 2.05 5.85
CA SER A 32 14.24 3.43 6.03
C SER A 32 12.76 3.55 5.69
N MET A 33 11.94 3.90 6.68
CA MET A 33 10.50 4.14 6.49
C MET A 33 10.20 5.61 6.14
N SER A 34 11.21 6.38 5.77
CA SER A 34 11.07 7.84 5.57
C SER A 34 10.12 8.18 4.42
N GLY A 35 10.19 7.46 3.30
CA GLY A 35 9.26 7.57 2.16
C GLY A 35 7.82 7.22 2.56
N MET A 36 7.64 6.08 3.24
CA MET A 36 6.35 5.65 3.81
C MET A 36 5.72 6.70 4.72
N ARG A 37 6.50 7.25 5.65
CA ARG A 37 6.06 8.31 6.58
C ARG A 37 5.67 9.57 5.82
N ARG A 38 6.45 9.95 4.79
CA ARG A 38 6.18 11.14 3.97
C ARG A 38 4.85 11.02 3.22
N ILE A 39 4.57 9.88 2.58
CA ILE A 39 3.29 9.64 1.89
C ILE A 39 2.13 9.63 2.88
N SER A 40 2.28 8.92 4.00
CA SER A 40 1.26 8.88 5.05
C SER A 40 0.94 10.27 5.60
N MET A 41 1.98 11.07 5.89
CA MET A 41 1.85 12.44 6.38
C MET A 41 1.17 13.34 5.34
N LYS A 42 1.59 13.31 4.06
CA LYS A 42 0.93 14.06 2.97
C LYS A 42 -0.55 13.74 2.88
N ARG A 43 -0.90 12.44 2.95
CA ARG A 43 -2.29 11.99 2.90
C ARG A 43 -3.10 12.46 4.10
N ASN A 44 -2.53 12.37 5.31
CA ASN A 44 -3.20 12.78 6.54
C ASN A 44 -3.43 14.30 6.57
N ILE A 45 -2.44 15.09 6.14
CA ILE A 45 -2.57 16.54 6.02
C ILE A 45 -3.66 16.87 4.99
N ALA A 46 -3.60 16.28 3.80
CA ALA A 46 -4.62 16.54 2.76
C ALA A 46 -6.03 16.12 3.22
N GLY A 47 -6.16 14.99 3.91
CA GLY A 47 -7.43 14.54 4.47
C GLY A 47 -7.98 15.51 5.52
N LEU A 48 -7.13 15.98 6.44
CA LEU A 48 -7.51 16.96 7.45
C LEU A 48 -7.88 18.31 6.82
N THR A 49 -7.11 18.79 5.84
CA THR A 49 -7.40 20.03 5.12
C THR A 49 -8.73 19.94 4.38
N ALA A 50 -9.02 18.83 3.71
CA ALA A 50 -10.30 18.61 3.05
C ALA A 50 -11.47 18.63 4.04
N LEU A 51 -11.30 17.99 5.21
CA LEU A 51 -12.32 17.94 6.26
C LEU A 51 -12.62 19.35 6.81
N LEU A 52 -11.59 20.09 7.19
CA LEU A 52 -11.73 21.45 7.74
C LEU A 52 -12.29 22.43 6.70
N ALA A 53 -11.78 22.38 5.47
CA ALA A 53 -12.28 23.23 4.38
C ALA A 53 -13.72 22.87 4.00
N GLY A 54 -14.10 21.59 4.04
CA GLY A 54 -15.47 21.15 3.83
C GLY A 54 -16.42 21.68 4.90
N MET A 55 -16.03 21.63 6.18
CA MET A 55 -16.82 22.24 7.27
C MET A 55 -16.97 23.75 7.09
N ALA A 56 -15.88 24.45 6.74
CA ALA A 56 -15.91 25.88 6.46
C ALA A 56 -16.79 26.22 5.25
N MET A 57 -16.80 25.38 4.22
CA MET A 57 -17.67 25.52 3.05
C MET A 57 -19.15 25.40 3.42
N VAL A 58 -19.51 24.44 4.28
CA VAL A 58 -20.90 24.30 4.77
C VAL A 58 -21.31 25.51 5.60
N SER A 59 -20.44 25.98 6.50
CA SER A 59 -20.70 27.16 7.33
C SER A 59 -20.87 28.45 6.52
N THR A 60 -20.00 28.67 5.52
CA THR A 60 -20.07 29.84 4.63
C THR A 60 -21.28 29.77 3.69
N GLY A 61 -21.67 28.58 3.24
CA GLY A 61 -22.91 28.36 2.49
C GLY A 61 -24.16 28.66 3.32
N ALA A 62 -24.20 28.18 4.56
CA ALA A 62 -25.29 28.50 5.49
C ALA A 62 -25.39 30.00 5.75
N SER A 63 -24.25 30.68 5.98
CA SER A 63 -24.20 32.13 6.15
C SER A 63 -24.70 32.86 4.90
N PHE A 64 -24.30 32.44 3.70
CA PHE A 64 -24.79 33.03 2.46
C PHE A 64 -26.33 32.94 2.35
N ILE A 65 -26.90 31.78 2.66
CA ILE A 65 -28.35 31.56 2.64
C ILE A 65 -29.06 32.44 3.69
N SER A 66 -28.47 32.61 4.87
CA SER A 66 -29.12 33.33 5.98
C SER A 66 -29.03 34.86 5.88
N THR A 67 -27.86 35.40 5.50
CA THR A 67 -27.61 36.86 5.55
C THR A 67 -27.50 37.49 4.17
N GLY A 68 -27.34 36.71 3.11
CA GLY A 68 -26.96 37.21 1.80
C GLY A 68 -25.58 37.90 1.83
N GLY A 69 -25.16 38.44 0.68
CA GLY A 69 -23.94 39.23 0.55
C GLY A 69 -22.80 38.55 -0.22
N THR A 70 -21.86 39.36 -0.68
CA THR A 70 -20.74 38.93 -1.53
C THR A 70 -19.58 38.30 -0.76
N GLN A 71 -19.38 38.69 0.49
CA GLN A 71 -18.30 38.14 1.33
C GLN A 71 -18.45 36.64 1.63
N PRO A 72 -19.64 36.12 2.02
CA PRO A 72 -19.87 34.68 2.15
C PRO A 72 -19.64 33.90 0.85
N LEU A 73 -19.97 34.49 -0.31
CA LEU A 73 -19.73 33.89 -1.63
C LEU A 73 -18.23 33.74 -1.93
N PHE A 74 -17.42 34.77 -1.69
CA PHE A 74 -15.97 34.66 -1.89
C PHE A 74 -15.34 33.61 -0.97
N MET A 75 -15.80 33.52 0.28
CA MET A 75 -15.35 32.51 1.23
C MET A 75 -15.77 31.10 0.81
N LEU A 76 -16.98 30.93 0.25
CA LEU A 76 -17.46 29.66 -0.30
C LEU A 76 -16.58 29.19 -1.46
N VAL A 77 -16.25 30.08 -2.40
CA VAL A 77 -15.39 29.76 -3.55
C VAL A 77 -13.98 29.37 -3.08
N GLY A 78 -13.41 30.11 -2.11
CA GLY A 78 -12.08 29.82 -1.57
C GLY A 78 -12.02 28.47 -0.83
N THR A 79 -13.04 28.15 -0.04
CA THR A 79 -13.13 26.86 0.67
C THR A 79 -13.34 25.71 -0.31
N ALA A 80 -14.17 25.87 -1.35
CA ALA A 80 -14.35 24.88 -2.41
C ALA A 80 -13.05 24.60 -3.18
N ALA A 81 -12.29 25.64 -3.55
CA ALA A 81 -10.99 25.48 -4.20
C ALA A 81 -9.97 24.74 -3.31
N THR A 82 -9.99 25.00 -2.01
CA THR A 82 -9.14 24.32 -1.01
C THR A 82 -9.49 22.83 -0.92
N VAL A 83 -10.78 22.49 -0.90
CA VAL A 83 -11.25 21.09 -0.94
C VAL A 83 -10.79 20.40 -2.22
N MET A 84 -10.95 21.03 -3.39
CA MET A 84 -10.51 20.44 -4.66
C MET A 84 -9.00 20.18 -4.71
N THR A 85 -8.20 21.10 -4.18
CA THR A 85 -6.74 20.93 -4.09
C THR A 85 -6.38 19.76 -3.18
N ALA A 86 -7.01 19.66 -2.02
CA ALA A 86 -6.80 18.55 -1.09
C ALA A 86 -7.21 17.19 -1.70
N MET A 87 -8.34 17.15 -2.43
CA MET A 87 -8.78 15.95 -3.15
C MET A 87 -7.81 15.54 -4.26
N THR A 88 -7.22 16.51 -4.97
CA THR A 88 -6.19 16.24 -5.98
C THR A 88 -4.93 15.64 -5.35
N VAL A 89 -4.52 16.14 -4.18
CA VAL A 89 -3.38 15.57 -3.43
C VAL A 89 -3.68 14.15 -2.95
N LEU A 90 -4.90 13.88 -2.46
CA LEU A 90 -5.33 12.55 -2.05
C LEU A 90 -5.37 11.56 -3.23
N ALA A 91 -5.85 12.00 -4.39
CA ALA A 91 -5.87 11.19 -5.61
C ALA A 91 -4.44 10.82 -6.07
N ARG A 92 -3.48 11.73 -5.89
CA ARG A 92 -2.06 11.51 -6.23
C ARG A 92 -1.24 10.83 -5.13
N SER A 93 -1.78 10.70 -3.92
CA SER A 93 -1.13 10.06 -2.77
C SER A 93 -1.91 8.79 -2.41
N PRO A 94 -1.90 7.78 -3.29
CA PRO A 94 -2.79 6.64 -3.18
C PRO A 94 -2.61 5.90 -1.85
N GLY A 95 -3.75 5.57 -1.24
CA GLY A 95 -3.79 4.78 -0.02
C GLY A 95 -3.44 3.32 -0.28
N GLY A 96 -2.80 2.67 0.69
CA GLY A 96 -2.58 1.22 0.68
C GLY A 96 -1.14 0.84 1.00
N LEU A 97 -0.98 -0.36 1.55
CA LEU A 97 0.32 -0.93 1.92
C LEU A 97 1.30 -0.94 0.73
N PHE A 98 0.84 -1.26 -0.47
CA PHE A 98 1.67 -1.26 -1.69
C PHE A 98 2.42 0.05 -1.93
N TYR A 99 1.70 1.18 -1.96
CA TYR A 99 2.31 2.48 -2.26
C TYR A 99 3.25 2.97 -1.17
N GLN A 100 3.02 2.52 0.07
CA GLN A 100 3.95 2.78 1.15
C GLN A 100 5.20 1.91 0.98
N VAL A 101 5.03 0.60 0.82
CA VAL A 101 6.14 -0.36 0.69
C VAL A 101 7.00 -0.09 -0.55
N ALA A 102 6.43 0.47 -1.62
CA ALA A 102 7.15 0.87 -2.82
C ALA A 102 8.14 2.02 -2.61
N GLU A 103 8.03 2.76 -1.51
CA GLU A 103 8.90 3.90 -1.17
C GLU A 103 9.92 3.55 -0.08
N ILE A 104 10.14 2.25 0.13
CA ILE A 104 11.29 1.76 0.88
C ILE A 104 12.49 1.72 -0.08
N ASP A 105 13.44 2.62 0.12
CA ASP A 105 14.62 2.78 -0.75
C ASP A 105 15.65 1.66 -0.60
N SER A 106 15.61 0.90 0.49
CA SER A 106 16.55 -0.20 0.75
C SER A 106 16.24 -1.43 -0.11
N ALA A 107 17.28 -2.09 -0.63
CA ALA A 107 17.12 -3.36 -1.33
C ALA A 107 16.83 -4.52 -0.36
N PHE A 108 15.92 -5.41 -0.76
CA PHE A 108 15.71 -6.71 -0.13
C PHE A 108 16.81 -7.67 -0.60
N THR A 109 17.49 -8.33 0.35
CA THR A 109 18.64 -9.22 0.11
C THR A 109 18.39 -10.61 0.67
N HIS A 110 19.28 -11.57 0.41
CA HIS A 110 19.21 -12.90 1.05
C HIS A 110 19.24 -12.83 2.59
N ALA A 111 19.93 -11.85 3.18
CA ALA A 111 19.91 -11.65 4.62
C ALA A 111 18.53 -11.20 5.11
N SER A 112 17.85 -10.31 4.36
CA SER A 112 16.47 -9.91 4.64
C SER A 112 15.50 -11.08 4.49
N LEU A 113 15.73 -11.96 3.50
CA LEU A 113 14.94 -13.17 3.30
C LEU A 113 15.02 -14.12 4.50
N LEU A 114 16.22 -14.38 5.03
CA LEU A 114 16.37 -15.25 6.21
C LEU A 114 15.60 -14.71 7.41
N ARG A 115 15.61 -13.39 7.62
CA ARG A 115 14.81 -12.74 8.67
C ARG A 115 13.32 -12.80 8.39
N PHE A 116 12.91 -12.70 7.12
CA PHE A 116 11.51 -12.84 6.73
C PHE A 116 10.99 -14.26 6.98
N VAL A 117 11.77 -15.29 6.66
CA VAL A 117 11.46 -16.69 6.99
C VAL A 117 11.34 -16.88 8.49
N ALA A 118 12.24 -16.29 9.29
CA ALA A 118 12.14 -16.31 10.75
C ALA A 118 10.86 -15.62 11.29
N CYS A 119 10.26 -14.71 10.52
CA CYS A 119 8.97 -14.08 10.84
C CYS A 119 7.74 -14.91 10.41
N GLY A 120 7.95 -16.12 9.87
CA GLY A 120 6.87 -16.99 9.38
C GLY A 120 6.41 -16.64 7.97
N ALA A 121 7.33 -16.29 7.08
CA ALA A 121 7.01 -16.15 5.65
C ALA A 121 6.52 -17.50 5.08
N PRO A 122 5.43 -17.50 4.28
CA PRO A 122 4.98 -18.70 3.57
C PRO A 122 6.04 -19.30 2.64
N ASP A 123 6.04 -20.62 2.48
CA ASP A 123 7.06 -21.36 1.71
C ASP A 123 7.04 -21.03 0.21
N ASP A 124 5.85 -20.79 -0.34
CA ASP A 124 5.66 -20.38 -1.73
C ASP A 124 6.23 -18.98 -2.00
N VAL A 125 5.94 -18.02 -1.11
CA VAL A 125 6.55 -16.68 -1.14
C VAL A 125 8.07 -16.78 -1.05
N THR A 126 8.57 -17.58 -0.12
CA THR A 126 10.01 -17.77 0.09
C THR A 126 10.69 -18.30 -1.18
N ARG A 127 10.08 -19.30 -1.84
CA ARG A 127 10.60 -19.88 -3.08
C ARG A 127 10.67 -18.88 -4.24
N GLU A 128 9.64 -18.08 -4.43
CA GLU A 128 9.63 -17.04 -5.47
C GLU A 128 10.69 -15.97 -5.19
N LEU A 129 10.83 -15.54 -3.93
CA LEU A 129 11.84 -14.54 -3.55
C LEU A 129 13.28 -15.06 -3.73
N ILE A 130 13.55 -16.33 -3.44
CA ILE A 130 14.86 -16.95 -3.72
C ILE A 130 15.17 -16.87 -5.21
N THR A 131 14.20 -17.21 -6.05
CA THR A 131 14.35 -17.21 -7.51
C THR A 131 14.67 -15.81 -8.03
N LEU A 132 13.93 -14.80 -7.55
CA LEU A 132 14.15 -13.40 -7.93
C LEU A 132 15.50 -12.88 -7.44
N LEU A 133 15.86 -13.14 -6.18
CA LEU A 133 17.14 -12.72 -5.61
C LEU A 133 18.34 -13.34 -6.33
N ASN A 134 18.26 -14.61 -6.72
CA ASN A 134 19.31 -15.28 -7.48
C ASN A 134 19.45 -14.72 -8.91
N THR A 135 18.40 -14.11 -9.45
CA THR A 135 18.41 -13.53 -10.80
C THR A 135 18.88 -12.08 -10.80
N GLN A 136 18.48 -11.29 -9.80
CA GLN A 136 18.65 -9.83 -9.80
C GLN A 136 19.69 -9.32 -8.79
N GLY A 137 20.17 -10.15 -7.86
CA GLY A 137 21.15 -9.77 -6.81
C GLY A 137 20.59 -8.90 -5.68
N GLY A 138 19.48 -8.19 -5.94
CA GLY A 138 18.68 -7.45 -4.96
C GLY A 138 17.28 -7.20 -5.52
N VAL A 139 16.28 -7.23 -4.64
CA VAL A 139 14.86 -7.10 -5.01
C VAL A 139 14.26 -5.89 -4.31
N SER A 140 13.38 -5.14 -4.97
CA SER A 140 12.69 -4.02 -4.32
C SER A 140 11.61 -4.52 -3.36
N TYR A 141 11.33 -3.79 -2.29
CA TYR A 141 10.22 -4.14 -1.38
C TYR A 141 8.84 -4.08 -2.09
N ALA A 142 8.71 -3.31 -3.17
CA ALA A 142 7.54 -3.36 -4.06
C ALA A 142 7.35 -4.76 -4.67
N GLN A 143 8.42 -5.35 -5.21
CA GLN A 143 8.39 -6.71 -5.75
C GLN A 143 8.13 -7.75 -4.66
N VAL A 144 8.69 -7.57 -3.45
CA VAL A 144 8.38 -8.44 -2.30
C VAL A 144 6.88 -8.43 -1.99
N HIS A 145 6.27 -7.25 -1.93
CA HIS A 145 4.84 -7.12 -1.73
C HIS A 145 4.03 -7.76 -2.87
N ASP A 146 4.47 -7.60 -4.12
CA ASP A 146 3.81 -8.17 -5.29
C ASP A 146 3.83 -9.70 -5.28
N VAL A 147 4.94 -10.32 -4.88
CA VAL A 147 5.05 -11.77 -4.67
C VAL A 147 4.11 -12.23 -3.56
N VAL A 148 4.15 -11.56 -2.40
CA VAL A 148 3.27 -11.89 -1.26
C VAL A 148 1.80 -11.82 -1.66
N TRP A 149 1.41 -10.78 -2.39
CA TRP A 149 0.04 -10.61 -2.85
C TRP A 149 -0.35 -11.67 -3.89
N PHE A 150 0.55 -12.00 -4.81
CA PHE A 150 0.28 -13.00 -5.84
C PHE A 150 0.09 -14.40 -5.23
N CYS A 151 1.02 -14.82 -4.37
CA CYS A 151 0.94 -16.07 -3.61
C CYS A 151 -0.34 -16.14 -2.77
N SER A 152 -0.70 -15.05 -2.09
CA SER A 152 -1.94 -15.04 -1.28
C SER A 152 -3.18 -15.30 -2.12
N ARG A 153 -3.24 -14.82 -3.36
CA ARG A 153 -4.39 -15.00 -4.25
C ARG A 153 -4.46 -16.41 -4.81
N GLN A 154 -3.32 -16.99 -5.19
CA GLN A 154 -3.25 -18.38 -5.62
C GLN A 154 -3.67 -19.33 -4.48
N ALA A 155 -3.21 -19.07 -3.25
CA ALA A 155 -3.61 -19.85 -2.08
C ALA A 155 -5.11 -19.75 -1.77
N SER A 156 -5.75 -18.61 -2.07
CA SER A 156 -7.22 -18.46 -2.00
C SER A 156 -7.97 -19.11 -3.17
N GLY A 157 -7.30 -19.83 -4.08
CA GLY A 157 -7.92 -20.49 -5.23
C GLY A 157 -8.32 -19.53 -6.37
N ILE A 158 -7.81 -18.29 -6.37
CA ILE A 158 -8.10 -17.32 -7.42
C ILE A 158 -7.12 -17.57 -8.57
N GLY A 159 -7.64 -18.16 -9.65
CA GLY A 159 -6.89 -18.38 -10.89
C GLY A 159 -6.47 -17.08 -11.56
N GLU A 160 -5.39 -17.13 -12.35
CA GLU A 160 -4.79 -15.94 -12.98
C GLU A 160 -5.76 -15.16 -13.89
N SER A 161 -6.73 -15.87 -14.50
CA SER A 161 -7.81 -15.28 -15.30
C SER A 161 -8.80 -14.41 -14.52
N HIS A 162 -8.82 -14.52 -13.19
CA HIS A 162 -9.72 -13.78 -12.29
C HIS A 162 -8.98 -12.70 -11.48
N LEU A 163 -7.68 -12.50 -11.71
CA LEU A 163 -6.93 -11.41 -11.10
C LEU A 163 -7.25 -10.11 -11.83
N PHE A 164 -7.38 -9.00 -11.09
CA PHE A 164 -7.56 -7.66 -11.68
C PHE A 164 -6.48 -7.40 -12.73
N HIS A 165 -6.90 -7.32 -14.00
CA HIS A 165 -6.02 -7.34 -15.17
C HIS A 165 -4.88 -6.33 -15.09
N ASP A 166 -5.17 -5.10 -14.64
CA ASP A 166 -4.18 -4.02 -14.56
C ASP A 166 -3.11 -4.28 -13.49
N ARG A 167 -3.52 -4.83 -12.33
CA ARG A 167 -2.60 -5.14 -11.24
C ARG A 167 -1.75 -6.35 -11.59
N TYR A 168 -2.34 -7.38 -12.21
CA TYR A 168 -1.60 -8.55 -12.66
C TYR A 168 -0.63 -8.22 -13.80
N ALA A 169 -1.02 -7.36 -14.76
CA ALA A 169 -0.13 -6.90 -15.83
C ALA A 169 1.08 -6.13 -15.27
N LEU A 170 0.86 -5.26 -14.28
CA LEU A 170 1.92 -4.49 -13.62
C LEU A 170 2.86 -5.40 -12.81
N ILE A 171 2.32 -6.35 -12.05
CA ILE A 171 3.10 -7.38 -11.33
C ILE A 171 3.92 -8.23 -12.29
N ARG A 172 3.30 -8.71 -13.38
CA ARG A 172 3.98 -9.53 -14.40
C ARG A 172 5.12 -8.78 -15.09
N SER A 173 4.94 -7.49 -15.37
CA SER A 173 6.00 -6.66 -15.94
C SER A 173 7.18 -6.46 -14.98
N ARG A 174 6.93 -6.33 -13.67
CA ARG A 174 7.96 -6.09 -12.64
C ARG A 174 8.68 -7.34 -12.15
N LEU A 175 8.00 -8.48 -12.20
CA LEU A 175 8.55 -9.76 -11.76
C LEU A 175 9.13 -10.59 -12.91
N GLU A 176 9.04 -10.10 -14.16
CA GLU A 176 9.44 -10.84 -15.37
C GLU A 176 8.90 -12.28 -15.38
N LEU A 177 7.70 -12.49 -14.83
CA LEU A 177 7.13 -13.82 -14.65
C LEU A 177 6.95 -14.47 -16.03
N LYS A 178 7.86 -15.41 -16.37
CA LYS A 178 7.68 -16.31 -17.50
C LYS A 178 6.38 -17.06 -17.29
N THR A 179 5.54 -17.08 -18.31
CA THR A 179 4.27 -17.81 -18.32
C THR A 179 4.52 -19.25 -17.87
N ARG A 180 4.01 -19.63 -16.69
CA ARG A 180 4.01 -21.04 -16.31
C ARG A 180 3.00 -21.73 -17.22
N ARG A 181 3.49 -22.59 -18.12
CA ARG A 181 2.61 -23.52 -18.82
C ARG A 181 1.94 -24.39 -17.76
N ALA A 182 0.62 -24.34 -17.69
CA ALA A 182 -0.15 -25.35 -16.98
C ALA A 182 0.26 -26.72 -17.56
N GLY A 183 0.87 -27.55 -16.71
CA GLY A 183 1.11 -28.95 -16.95
C GLY A 183 0.04 -29.76 -16.25
#